data_AF-A0A1C5MM15-F1
#
_entry.id   AF-A0A1C5MM15-F1
#
_cell.length_a   1.000
_cell.length_b   1.000
_cell.length_c   1.000
_cell.angle_alpha   90.00
_cell.angle_beta   90.00
_cell.angle_gamma   90.00
#
_symmetry.space_group_name_H-M   'P 1'
#
loop_
_entity.id
_entity.type
_entity.pdbx_description
1 polymer ?
#
loop_
_entity_poly.entity_id
_entity_poly.type
_entity_poly.pdbx_seq_one_letter_code
_entity_poly.pdbx_strand_id
1 'polypeptide(L)' 'MSKVRIELNHEGMRNLLRSERVQEMLEKHASEMANKSGGKYEVYVAKTRAVAEVTGDDGNNNLLRVM' A
#
# COMPACT_ATOMS: atom_id res chain seq x y z
N MET A 1 -31.60 -14.13 -15.42
CA MET A 1 -30.26 -13.73 -15.93
C MET A 1 -29.22 -14.64 -15.30
N SER A 2 -28.46 -15.38 -16.11
CA SER A 2 -27.30 -16.14 -15.63
C SER A 2 -26.21 -15.19 -15.12
N LYS A 3 -25.44 -15.57 -14.09
CA LYS A 3 -24.32 -14.78 -13.58
C LYS A 3 -23.22 -14.71 -14.65
N VAL A 4 -22.87 -13.50 -15.07
CA VAL A 4 -21.68 -13.23 -15.91
C VAL A 4 -20.47 -13.10 -14.99
N ARG A 5 -19.38 -13.81 -15.31
CA ARG A 5 -18.09 -13.71 -14.63
C ARG A 5 -17.11 -12.99 -15.54
N ILE A 6 -16.47 -11.95 -15.02
CA ILE A 6 -15.40 -11.21 -15.71
C ILE A 6 -14.10 -11.53 -14.99
N GLU A 7 -13.10 -11.96 -15.74
CA GLU A 7 -11.76 -12.24 -15.22
C GLU A 7 -10.78 -11.20 -15.72
N LEU A 8 -10.00 -10.63 -14.79
CA LEU A 8 -8.97 -9.66 -15.13
C LEU A 8 -7.72 -10.39 -15.63
N ASN A 9 -7.09 -9.83 -16.66
CA ASN A 9 -5.84 -10.35 -17.20
C ASN A 9 -4.73 -10.25 -16.13
N HIS A 10 -4.18 -11.40 -15.71
CA HIS A 10 -3.20 -11.46 -14.64
C HIS A 10 -1.90 -10.69 -14.96
N GLU A 11 -1.42 -10.77 -16.21
CA GLU A 11 -0.21 -10.07 -16.64
C GLU A 11 -0.43 -8.55 -16.70
N GLY A 12 -1.57 -8.12 -17.25
CA GLY A 12 -2.00 -6.73 -17.30
C GLY A 12 -2.16 -6.14 -15.89
N MET A 13 -2.75 -6.89 -14.96
CA MET A 13 -2.82 -6.48 -13.55
C MET A 13 -1.43 -6.35 -12.93
N ARG A 14 -0.52 -7.30 -13.19
CA ARG A 14 0.85 -7.23 -12.68
C ARG A 14 1.62 -6.03 -13.24
N ASN A 15 1.42 -5.71 -14.52
CA ASN A 15 2.02 -4.53 -15.16
C ASN A 15 1.42 -3.24 -14.62
N LEU A 16 0.10 -3.19 -14.38
CA LEU A 16 -0.57 -2.07 -13.74
C LEU A 16 -0.02 -1.83 -12.33
N LEU A 17 0.13 -2.87 -11.51
CA LEU A 17 0.69 -2.75 -10.16
C LEU A 17 2.13 -2.21 -10.16
N ARG A 18 2.90 -2.51 -11.21
CA ARG A 18 4.28 -2.02 -11.41
C ARG A 18 4.36 -0.69 -12.15
N SER A 19 3.25 -0.16 -12.61
CA SER A 19 3.24 1.09 -13.36
C SER A 19 3.71 2.24 -12.48
N GLU A 20 4.45 3.16 -13.09
CA GLU A 20 4.99 4.37 -12.44
C GLU A 20 3.88 5.11 -11.69
N ARG A 21 2.73 5.35 -12.34
CA ARG A 21 1.57 5.98 -11.73
C ARG A 21 1.10 5.31 -10.43
N VAL A 22 1.09 3.96 -10.37
CA VAL A 22 0.67 3.25 -9.15
C VAL A 22 1.74 3.37 -8.08
N GLN A 23 3.01 3.25 -8.44
CA GLN A 23 4.12 3.38 -7.50
C GLN A 23 4.20 4.80 -6.92
N GLU A 24 4.16 5.84 -7.75
CA GLU A 24 4.14 7.24 -7.32
C GLU A 24 2.97 7.56 -6.40
N MET A 25 1.78 7.03 -6.70
CA MET A 25 0.60 7.19 -5.85
C MET A 25 0.85 6.58 -4.47
N LEU A 26 1.42 5.38 -4.41
CA LEU A 26 1.74 4.71 -3.14
C LEU A 26 2.84 5.45 -2.38
N GLU A 27 3.92 5.85 -3.04
CA GLU A 27 5.02 6.61 -2.44
C GLU A 27 4.55 7.95 -1.87
N LYS A 28 3.68 8.66 -2.60
CA LYS A 28 3.10 9.91 -2.10
C LYS A 28 2.35 9.70 -0.78
N HIS A 29 1.45 8.72 -0.72
CA HIS A 29 0.68 8.48 0.51
C HIS A 29 1.56 7.96 1.65
N ALA A 30 2.50 7.07 1.34
CA ALA A 30 3.40 6.48 2.32
C ALA A 30 4.33 7.52 2.94
N SER A 31 4.92 8.40 2.12
CA SER A 31 5.76 9.50 2.58
C SER A 31 5.00 10.52 3.42
N GLU A 32 3.77 10.88 3.04
CA GLU A 32 2.89 11.74 3.84
C GLU A 32 2.59 11.15 5.23
N MET A 33 2.36 9.84 5.32
CA MET A 33 2.12 9.15 6.60
C MET A 33 3.40 9.02 7.44
N ALA A 34 4.54 8.70 6.82
CA ALA A 34 5.83 8.62 7.49
C ALA A 34 6.24 9.98 8.08
N ASN A 35 6.08 11.06 7.30
CA ASN A 35 6.37 12.42 7.76
C ASN A 35 5.53 12.83 8.98
N LYS A 36 4.28 12.39 9.07
CA LYS A 36 3.40 12.67 10.22
C LYS A 36 3.77 11.88 11.48
N SER A 37 4.30 10.67 11.30
CA SER A 37 4.61 9.73 12.40
C SER A 37 6.09 9.71 12.79
N GLY A 38 6.92 10.57 12.20
CA GLY A 38 8.39 10.53 12.37
C GLY A 38 9.00 9.21 11.88
N GLY A 39 8.31 8.56 10.95
CA GLY A 39 8.54 7.18 10.55
C GLY A 39 9.38 6.99 9.29
N LYS A 40 9.47 5.75 8.85
CA LYS A 40 10.02 5.33 7.55
C LYS A 40 8.94 4.63 6.74
N TYR A 41 9.11 4.60 5.42
CA TYR A 41 8.23 3.86 4.55
C TYR A 41 9.00 3.06 3.50
N GLU A 42 8.32 2.05 2.96
CA GLU A 42 8.77 1.25 1.83
C GLU A 42 7.60 0.99 0.88
N VAL A 43 7.85 1.03 -0.42
CA VAL A 43 6.87 0.67 -1.45
C VAL A 43 7.43 -0.47 -2.30
N TYR A 44 6.65 -1.52 -2.48
CA TYR A 44 7.05 -2.69 -3.27
C TYR A 44 5.86 -3.40 -3.92
N VAL A 45 6.14 -4.21 -4.94
CA VAL A 45 5.14 -5.05 -5.60
C VAL A 45 5.30 -6.51 -5.19
N ALA A 46 4.35 -7.02 -4.40
CA ALA A 46 4.23 -8.42 -4.04
C ALA A 46 3.57 -9.24 -5.17
N LYS A 47 3.25 -10.52 -4.91
CA LYS A 47 2.74 -11.44 -5.94
C LYS A 47 1.47 -10.96 -6.64
N THR A 48 0.51 -10.43 -5.88
CA THR A 48 -0.84 -10.06 -6.37
C THR A 48 -1.27 -8.66 -5.95
N ARG A 49 -0.36 -7.86 -5.37
CA ARG A 49 -0.65 -6.54 -4.81
C ARG A 49 0.57 -5.64 -4.83
N ALA A 50 0.35 -4.34 -4.92
CA ALA A 50 1.35 -3.33 -4.58
C ALA A 50 1.13 -2.90 -3.12
N VAL A 51 2.22 -2.73 -2.39
CA VAL A 51 2.22 -2.51 -0.94
C VAL A 51 2.95 -1.21 -0.66
N ALA A 52 2.37 -0.39 0.20
CA ALA A 52 3.04 0.68 0.90
C ALA A 52 3.06 0.32 2.39
N GLU A 53 4.25 0.14 2.94
CA GLU A 53 4.47 -0.13 4.35
C GLU A 53 4.99 1.13 5.01
N VAL A 54 4.37 1.53 6.13
CA VAL A 54 4.78 2.70 6.90
C VAL A 54 5.01 2.24 8.33
N THR A 55 6.19 2.55 8.85
CA THR A 55 6.60 2.26 10.22
C THR A 55 6.86 3.58 10.91
N GLY A 56 6.30 3.78 12.10
CA GLY A 56 6.43 5.03 12.84
C GLY A 56 5.65 4.95 14.14
N ASP A 57 5.84 5.96 14.98
CA ASP A 57 5.08 6.12 16.21
C ASP A 57 4.52 7.53 16.22
N ASP A 58 3.21 7.64 15.98
CA ASP A 58 2.49 8.91 16.04
C ASP A 58 2.21 9.33 17.50
N GLY A 59 2.71 8.58 18.49
CA GLY A 59 2.51 8.82 19.92
C GLY A 59 1.12 8.42 20.41
N ASN A 60 0.25 7.89 19.55
CA ASN A 60 -1.11 7.47 19.90
C ASN A 60 -1.22 5.97 20.19
N ASN A 61 -0.11 5.34 20.58
CA ASN A 61 -0.04 3.93 20.97
C ASN A 61 -0.44 3.67 22.42
N ASN A 62 -1.30 4.52 23.00
CA ASN A 62 -1.66 4.45 24.41
C ASN A 62 -2.25 3.08 24.80
N LEU A 63 -3.00 2.42 23.92
CA LEU A 63 -3.56 1.08 24.15
C LEU A 63 -2.50 -0.02 24.30
N LEU A 64 -1.32 0.15 23.70
CA LEU A 64 -0.19 -0.79 23.80
C LEU A 64 0.63 -0.56 25.08
N ARG A 65 0.55 0.63 25.69
CA ARG A 65 1.30 0.98 26.90
C ARG A 65 0.61 0.53 28.20
N VAL A 66 -0.64 0.07 28.13
CA VAL A 66 -1.45 -0.36 29.29
C VAL A 66 -1.41 -1.88 29.52
N MET A 67 -0.71 -2.63 28.67
CA MET A 67 -0.39 -4.06 28.88
C MET A 67 0.95 -4.20 29.59
#